data_AF-A0A7S2HWY3-F1
#
_entry.id   AF-A0A7S2HWY3-F1
#
_cell.length_a   1.000
_cell.length_b   1.000
_cell.length_c   1.000
_cell.angle_alpha   90.00
_cell.angle_beta   90.00
_cell.angle_gamma   90.00
#
_symmetry.space_group_name_H-M   'P 1'
#
loop_
_entity.id
_entity.type
_entity.pdbx_description
1 polymer ?
#
loop_
_entity_poly.entity_id
_entity_poly.type
_entity_poly.pdbx_seq_one_letter_code
_entity_poly.pdbx_strand_id
1 'polypeptide(L)'
;GGRCRRPGPPTGAPDCTYAVEEAGEIFLDELAGIDDYHAFWFESRYACKRAVAAGNRSGPCVYNDEYNWHLDKGIGNSFWNGRLDPVRCEARVRAAQALFAKRFPDVPVELEAPLCDFDMLYKDELSWPVNHTGAVKSRWRERHAR
;
A
#
# COMPACT_ATOMS: atom_id res chain seq x y z
N GLY A 1 -0.12 -3.37 -23.43
CA GLY A 1 1.33 -3.31 -23.15
C GLY A 1 1.74 -4.53 -22.34
N GLY A 2 3.02 -4.90 -22.40
CA GLY A 2 3.57 -6.09 -21.73
C GLY A 2 4.68 -5.74 -20.74
N ARG A 3 4.90 -6.60 -19.73
CA ARG A 3 6.05 -6.50 -18.82
C ARG A 3 7.33 -6.79 -19.59
N CYS A 4 8.32 -5.92 -19.48
CA CYS A 4 9.64 -6.15 -20.03
C CYS A 4 10.25 -7.44 -19.44
N ARG A 5 10.65 -8.37 -20.31
CA ARG A 5 11.24 -9.66 -19.91
C ARG A 5 12.74 -9.58 -19.61
N ARG A 6 13.40 -8.53 -20.07
CA ARG A 6 14.84 -8.31 -19.90
C ARG A 6 15.05 -7.06 -19.05
N PRO A 7 16.13 -7.01 -18.25
CA PRO A 7 16.53 -5.80 -17.55
C PRO A 7 16.78 -4.66 -18.54
N GLY A 8 16.29 -3.47 -18.22
CA GLY A 8 16.44 -2.27 -19.05
C GLY A 8 15.22 -1.36 -19.00
N PRO A 9 15.34 -0.10 -19.47
CA PRO A 9 14.23 0.83 -19.50
C PRO A 9 13.11 0.31 -20.42
N PRO A 10 11.83 0.56 -20.08
CA PRO A 10 10.73 0.24 -20.97
C PRO A 10 10.90 0.87 -22.35
N THR A 11 10.75 0.08 -23.40
CA THR A 11 10.97 0.52 -24.79
C THR A 11 9.72 1.12 -25.43
N GLY A 12 8.57 0.96 -24.80
CA GLY A 12 7.26 1.30 -25.36
C GLY A 12 6.73 0.27 -26.37
N ALA A 13 7.43 -0.84 -26.58
CA ALA A 13 6.99 -1.92 -27.45
C ALA A 13 5.81 -2.69 -26.84
N PRO A 14 4.99 -3.40 -27.65
CA PRO A 14 3.86 -4.19 -27.15
C PRO A 14 4.24 -5.24 -26.09
N ASP A 15 5.47 -5.75 -26.13
CA ASP A 15 6.03 -6.75 -25.22
C ASP A 15 6.93 -6.16 -24.11
N CYS A 16 7.19 -4.85 -24.13
CA CYS A 16 8.00 -4.16 -23.12
C CYS A 16 7.54 -2.70 -22.97
N THR A 17 6.46 -2.54 -22.21
CA THR A 17 5.81 -1.25 -21.91
C THR A 17 6.08 -0.80 -20.47
N TYR A 18 6.33 -1.73 -19.55
CA TYR A 18 6.61 -1.42 -18.15
C TYR A 18 7.60 -2.43 -17.54
N ALA A 19 8.30 -2.02 -16.50
CA ALA A 19 9.10 -2.88 -15.64
C ALA A 19 8.66 -2.66 -14.19
N VAL A 20 8.72 -3.72 -13.37
CA VAL A 20 8.40 -3.69 -11.95
C VAL A 20 9.44 -4.50 -11.21
N GLU A 21 9.89 -3.96 -10.09
CA GLU A 21 10.76 -4.59 -9.12
C GLU A 21 10.06 -4.61 -7.76
N GLU A 22 10.22 -5.69 -7.00
CA GLU A 22 9.67 -5.79 -5.66
C GLU A 22 10.54 -4.99 -4.69
N ALA A 23 9.98 -3.96 -4.07
CA ALA A 23 10.70 -3.08 -3.15
C ALA A 23 10.76 -3.61 -1.70
N GLY A 24 10.01 -4.68 -1.39
CA GLY A 24 9.82 -5.20 -0.05
C GLY A 24 8.45 -4.83 0.55
N GLU A 25 8.17 -5.35 1.74
CA GLU A 25 6.91 -5.15 2.45
C GLU A 25 7.12 -5.00 3.96
N ILE A 26 6.22 -4.24 4.58
CA ILE A 26 6.08 -4.09 6.03
C ILE A 26 4.63 -4.38 6.39
N PHE A 27 4.38 -4.86 7.60
CA PHE A 27 3.02 -5.22 8.02
C PHE A 27 2.38 -4.12 8.84
N LEU A 28 1.09 -3.90 8.60
CA LEU A 28 0.30 -2.97 9.41
C LEU A 28 0.28 -3.38 10.89
N ASP A 29 0.28 -4.69 11.15
CA ASP A 29 0.34 -5.28 12.48
C ASP A 29 1.59 -4.82 13.26
N GLU A 30 2.75 -4.76 12.60
CA GLU A 30 3.99 -4.23 13.19
C GLU A 30 3.85 -2.75 13.57
N LEU A 31 3.19 -1.97 12.71
CA LEU A 31 2.91 -0.55 12.96
C LEU A 31 1.85 -0.34 14.06
N ALA A 32 0.89 -1.25 14.16
CA ALA A 32 -0.19 -1.20 15.14
C ALA A 32 0.19 -1.79 16.50
N GLY A 33 1.34 -2.48 16.59
CA GLY A 33 1.77 -3.19 17.79
C GLY A 33 0.96 -4.45 18.06
N ILE A 34 0.52 -5.13 17.01
CA ILE A 34 -0.27 -6.37 17.06
C ILE A 34 0.67 -7.52 16.68
N ASP A 35 1.12 -8.32 17.64
CA ASP A 35 2.06 -9.42 17.36
C ASP A 35 1.37 -10.64 16.69
N ASP A 36 0.15 -10.93 17.11
CA ASP A 36 -0.69 -12.01 16.56
C ASP A 36 -2.11 -11.47 16.39
N TYR A 37 -2.49 -11.24 15.14
CA TYR A 37 -3.80 -10.69 14.80
C TYR A 37 -4.95 -11.63 15.22
N HIS A 38 -4.75 -12.95 15.10
CA HIS A 38 -5.76 -13.92 15.51
C HIS A 38 -5.94 -13.91 17.03
N ALA A 39 -4.84 -13.87 17.79
CA ALA A 39 -4.90 -13.73 19.23
C ALA A 39 -5.54 -12.40 19.65
N PHE A 40 -5.19 -11.30 18.97
CA PHE A 40 -5.71 -9.97 19.21
C PHE A 40 -7.22 -9.88 18.98
N TRP A 41 -7.69 -10.19 17.77
CA TRP A 41 -9.09 -10.02 17.36
C TRP A 41 -10.02 -11.12 17.89
N PHE A 42 -9.57 -12.38 17.85
CA PHE A 42 -10.41 -13.53 18.14
C PHE A 42 -10.19 -14.10 19.54
N GLU A 43 -8.96 -14.52 19.86
CA GLU A 43 -8.72 -15.31 21.09
C GLU A 43 -8.85 -14.50 22.38
N SER A 44 -8.45 -13.22 22.34
CA SER A 44 -8.52 -12.29 23.48
C SER A 44 -9.91 -12.29 24.14
N ARG A 45 -10.96 -12.35 23.32
CA ARG A 45 -12.35 -12.46 23.75
C ARG A 45 -12.60 -13.73 24.56
N TYR A 46 -12.21 -14.89 24.01
CA TYR A 46 -12.47 -16.18 24.64
C TYR A 46 -11.62 -16.37 25.89
N ALA A 47 -10.37 -15.91 25.86
CA ALA A 47 -9.49 -15.90 27.01
C ALA A 47 -10.11 -15.09 28.17
N CYS A 48 -10.62 -13.89 27.88
CA CYS A 48 -11.31 -13.09 28.90
C CYS A 48 -12.55 -13.81 29.45
N LYS A 49 -13.42 -14.34 28.59
CA LYS A 49 -14.64 -15.05 29.02
C LYS A 49 -14.32 -16.25 29.91
N ARG A 50 -13.29 -17.03 29.57
CA ARG A 50 -12.82 -18.16 30.39
C ARG A 50 -12.29 -17.69 31.75
N ALA A 51 -11.51 -16.61 31.78
CA ALA A 51 -10.98 -16.06 33.02
C ALA A 51 -12.09 -15.54 33.95
N VAL A 52 -13.13 -14.92 33.39
CA VAL A 52 -14.31 -14.47 34.16
C VAL A 52 -15.09 -15.67 34.71
N ALA A 53 -15.34 -16.69 33.89
CA ALA A 53 -16.03 -17.90 34.33
C ALA A 53 -15.25 -18.67 35.42
N ALA A 54 -13.92 -18.65 35.37
CA ALA A 54 -13.05 -19.26 36.35
C ALA A 54 -12.89 -18.43 37.65
N GLY A 55 -13.44 -17.21 37.70
CA GLY A 55 -13.25 -16.30 38.83
C GLY A 55 -11.86 -15.63 38.89
N ASN A 56 -11.01 -15.84 37.88
CA ASN A 56 -9.67 -15.24 37.80
C ASN A 56 -9.69 -13.77 37.37
N ARG A 57 -10.83 -13.29 36.86
CA ARG A 57 -11.03 -11.91 36.41
C ARG A 57 -12.44 -11.45 36.75
N SER A 58 -12.58 -10.21 37.19
CA SER A 58 -13.85 -9.52 37.37
C SER A 58 -14.05 -8.43 36.31
N GLY A 59 -15.30 -8.18 35.92
CA GLY A 59 -15.66 -7.08 35.01
C GLY A 59 -15.92 -7.51 33.56
N PRO A 60 -16.34 -6.57 32.70
CA PRO A 60 -16.71 -6.86 31.31
C PRO A 60 -15.49 -7.21 30.46
N CYS A 61 -15.67 -8.15 29.53
CA CYS A 61 -14.68 -8.42 28.50
C CYS A 61 -14.73 -7.34 27.42
N VAL A 62 -13.58 -6.73 27.16
CA VAL A 62 -13.39 -5.80 26.05
C VAL A 62 -13.09 -6.59 24.80
N TYR A 63 -13.73 -6.20 23.71
CA TYR A 63 -13.51 -6.76 22.38
C TYR A 63 -12.49 -5.90 21.69
N ASN A 64 -11.33 -6.47 21.44
CA ASN A 64 -10.34 -5.81 20.61
C ASN A 64 -10.92 -5.63 19.21
N ASP A 65 -10.70 -4.46 18.65
CA ASP A 65 -11.20 -4.04 17.35
C ASP A 65 -10.14 -3.14 16.76
N GLU A 66 -9.69 -3.45 15.56
CA GLU A 66 -8.61 -2.70 14.94
C GLU A 66 -9.01 -1.22 14.81
N TYR A 67 -10.25 -0.97 14.38
CA TYR A 67 -10.82 0.36 14.32
C TYR A 67 -12.33 0.35 14.53
N ASN A 68 -12.76 1.07 15.57
CA ASN A 68 -14.16 1.31 15.85
C ASN A 68 -14.60 2.69 15.32
N TRP A 69 -15.47 2.69 14.31
CA TRP A 69 -15.88 3.93 13.64
C TRP A 69 -16.71 4.89 14.50
N HIS A 70 -17.43 4.40 15.50
CA HIS A 70 -18.21 5.25 16.41
C HIS A 70 -17.33 6.03 17.39
N LEU A 71 -16.17 5.48 17.72
CA LEU A 71 -15.24 6.05 18.68
C LEU A 71 -14.04 6.74 18.02
N ASP A 72 -13.91 6.61 16.70
CA ASP A 72 -12.76 7.06 15.90
C ASP A 72 -11.42 6.62 16.50
N LYS A 73 -11.36 5.35 16.92
CA LYS A 73 -10.17 4.77 17.56
C LYS A 73 -10.12 3.26 17.49
N GLY A 74 -8.93 2.72 17.66
CA GLY A 74 -8.74 1.29 17.92
C GLY A 74 -9.19 0.91 19.33
N ILE A 75 -9.61 -0.33 19.50
CA ILE A 75 -9.86 -0.96 20.79
C ILE A 75 -8.79 -2.05 20.97
N GLY A 76 -7.91 -1.86 21.95
CA GLY A 76 -6.74 -2.73 22.13
C GLY A 76 -5.52 -2.35 21.28
N ASN A 77 -5.64 -1.36 20.40
CA ASN A 77 -4.52 -0.67 19.74
C ASN A 77 -4.81 0.84 19.71
N SER A 78 -3.80 1.66 19.39
CA SER A 78 -3.94 3.12 19.27
C SER A 78 -3.63 3.68 17.88
N PHE A 79 -3.31 2.81 16.92
CA PHE A 79 -2.81 3.21 15.61
C PHE A 79 -3.84 4.07 14.86
N TRP A 80 -5.10 3.63 14.86
CA TRP A 80 -6.18 4.29 14.12
C TRP A 80 -6.90 5.42 14.88
N ASN A 81 -6.40 5.84 16.05
CA ASN A 81 -7.03 6.90 16.85
C ASN A 81 -7.00 8.24 16.13
N GLY A 82 -8.15 8.84 15.85
CA GLY A 82 -8.23 10.06 15.04
C GLY A 82 -7.81 9.76 13.60
N ARG A 83 -8.60 8.98 12.86
CA ARG A 83 -8.20 8.53 11.52
C ARG A 83 -8.15 9.69 10.51
N LEU A 84 -8.94 10.74 10.74
CA LEU A 84 -9.02 11.94 9.88
C LEU A 84 -8.17 13.10 10.41
N ASP A 85 -7.46 12.91 11.52
CA ASP A 85 -6.55 13.92 12.05
C ASP A 85 -5.29 13.98 11.16
N PRO A 86 -5.04 15.12 10.48
CA PRO A 86 -3.95 15.22 9.50
C PRO A 86 -2.57 15.03 10.14
N VAL A 87 -2.38 15.50 11.38
CA VAL A 87 -1.11 15.35 12.11
C VAL A 87 -0.85 13.88 12.43
N ARG A 88 -1.90 13.14 12.80
CA ARG A 88 -1.79 11.70 13.06
C ARG A 88 -1.61 10.90 11.78
N CYS A 89 -2.26 11.28 10.68
CA CYS A 89 -2.03 10.67 9.38
C CYS A 89 -0.58 10.83 8.93
N GLU A 90 -0.02 12.04 9.05
CA GLU A 90 1.39 12.28 8.76
C GLU A 90 2.31 11.44 9.65
N ALA A 91 2.01 11.35 10.95
CA ALA A 91 2.78 10.50 11.87
C ALA A 91 2.74 9.01 11.49
N ARG A 92 1.60 8.49 11.01
CA ARG A 92 1.48 7.10 10.53
C ARG A 92 2.32 6.87 9.28
N VAL A 93 2.29 7.80 8.31
CA VAL A 93 3.11 7.72 7.09
C VAL A 93 4.59 7.73 7.45
N ARG A 94 5.02 8.63 8.34
CA ARG A 94 6.41 8.68 8.82
C ARG A 94 6.82 7.40 9.55
N ALA A 95 5.92 6.80 10.34
CA ALA A 95 6.20 5.53 11.02
C ALA A 95 6.37 4.38 10.01
N ALA A 96 5.52 4.32 8.97
CA ALA A 96 5.66 3.36 7.89
C ALA A 96 6.97 3.53 7.12
N GLN A 97 7.32 4.77 6.75
CA GLN A 97 8.59 5.09 6.11
C GLN A 97 9.79 4.70 6.98
N ALA A 98 9.77 5.00 8.28
CA ALA A 98 10.84 4.65 9.19
C ALA A 98 11.00 3.13 9.37
N LEU A 99 9.89 2.39 9.47
CA LEU A 99 9.91 0.93 9.55
C LEU A 99 10.46 0.31 8.25
N PHE A 100 10.03 0.83 7.11
CA PHE A 100 10.50 0.40 5.81
C PHE A 100 12.00 0.66 5.62
N ALA A 101 12.46 1.88 5.91
CA ALA A 101 13.88 2.27 5.86
C ALA A 101 14.78 1.38 6.72
N LYS A 102 14.27 0.98 7.89
CA LYS A 102 14.99 0.09 8.80
C LYS A 102 15.11 -1.33 8.24
N ARG A 103 14.11 -1.83 7.51
CA ARG A 103 14.07 -3.20 6.99
C ARG A 103 14.73 -3.33 5.62
N PHE A 104 14.65 -2.30 4.80
CA PHE A 104 15.16 -2.25 3.42
C PHE A 104 16.06 -1.01 3.24
N PRO A 105 17.27 -1.00 3.82
CA PRO A 105 18.14 0.19 3.82
C PRO A 105 18.66 0.58 2.43
N ASP A 106 18.70 -0.37 1.49
CA ASP A 106 19.19 -0.15 0.12
C ASP A 106 18.07 0.28 -0.86
N VAL A 107 16.82 0.30 -0.39
CA VAL A 107 15.65 0.66 -1.22
C VAL A 107 15.24 2.10 -0.89
N PRO A 108 14.98 2.96 -1.90
CA PRO A 108 14.50 4.31 -1.65
C PRO A 108 13.14 4.29 -0.95
N VAL A 109 13.08 4.94 0.21
CA VAL A 109 11.87 5.05 1.05
C VAL A 109 10.88 6.07 0.49
N GLU A 110 11.41 7.11 -0.15
CA GLU A 110 10.63 8.17 -0.76
C GLU A 110 10.67 7.97 -2.28
N LEU A 111 9.50 7.67 -2.83
CA LEU A 111 9.28 7.65 -4.27
C LEU A 111 8.65 8.97 -4.67
N GLU A 112 8.97 9.46 -5.87
CA GLU A 112 8.29 10.62 -6.43
C GLU A 112 6.79 10.34 -6.45
N ALA A 113 6.02 11.28 -5.89
CA ALA A 113 4.58 11.19 -5.92
C ALA A 113 4.12 11.02 -7.37
N PRO A 114 3.20 10.08 -7.65
CA PRO A 114 2.70 9.92 -9.00
C PRO A 114 2.09 11.25 -9.46
N LEU A 115 2.37 11.62 -10.70
CA LEU A 115 1.75 12.79 -11.31
C LEU A 115 0.23 12.57 -11.35
N CYS A 116 -0.55 13.50 -10.78
CA CYS A 116 -2.00 13.42 -10.80
C CYS A 116 -2.53 13.68 -12.22
N ASP A 117 -2.99 12.63 -12.88
CA ASP A 117 -3.38 12.59 -14.31
C ASP A 117 -4.82 13.11 -14.59
N PHE A 118 -5.52 13.65 -13.60
CA PHE A 118 -6.94 14.03 -13.72
C PHE A 118 -7.20 15.51 -14.00
N ASP A 119 -6.22 16.40 -13.77
CA ASP A 119 -6.45 17.85 -13.80
C ASP A 119 -5.67 18.62 -14.88
N MET A 120 -4.76 17.98 -15.63
CA MET A 120 -3.99 18.69 -16.67
C MET A 120 -3.67 17.80 -17.88
N LEU A 121 -4.12 18.22 -19.06
CA LEU A 121 -3.42 17.90 -20.32
C LEU A 121 -2.07 18.63 -20.29
N TYR A 122 -0.96 17.94 -20.56
CA TYR A 122 0.33 18.62 -20.61
C TYR A 122 0.31 19.65 -21.74
N LYS A 123 0.97 20.81 -21.51
CA LYS A 123 1.24 21.73 -22.62
C LYS A 123 2.02 20.94 -23.67
N ASP A 124 1.47 20.89 -24.87
CA ASP A 124 2.01 20.15 -26.00
C ASP A 124 1.93 18.61 -25.88
N GLU A 125 1.14 18.03 -24.96
CA GLU A 125 0.97 16.56 -24.86
C GLU A 125 0.60 15.90 -26.19
N LEU A 126 -0.34 16.52 -26.89
CA LEU A 126 -0.83 16.05 -28.19
C LEU A 126 0.14 16.37 -29.35
N SER A 127 1.18 17.17 -29.08
CA SER A 127 2.26 17.49 -30.02
C SER A 127 3.60 16.87 -29.60
N TRP A 128 3.64 16.09 -28.51
CA TRP A 128 4.81 15.30 -28.17
C TRP A 128 5.13 14.36 -29.33
N PRO A 129 6.41 14.25 -29.72
CA PRO A 129 6.78 13.36 -30.80
C PRO A 129 6.36 11.95 -30.41
N VAL A 130 5.44 11.39 -31.20
CA VAL A 130 4.92 10.04 -31.04
C VAL A 130 6.07 9.05 -31.18
N ASN A 131 6.71 8.71 -30.06
CA ASN A 131 7.86 7.83 -30.05
C ASN A 131 7.43 6.36 -29.98
N HIS A 132 6.78 5.90 -31.04
CA HIS A 132 6.48 4.48 -31.26
C HIS A 132 7.58 3.78 -32.08
N THR A 133 8.79 4.37 -32.15
CA THR A 133 9.88 3.85 -32.99
C THR A 133 10.37 2.47 -32.55
N GLY A 134 10.16 2.10 -31.28
CA GLY A 134 10.39 0.76 -30.74
C GLY A 134 9.21 -0.22 -30.88
N ALA A 135 8.04 0.23 -31.33
CA ALA A 135 6.88 -0.65 -31.50
C ALA A 135 7.04 -1.49 -32.78
N VAL A 136 6.95 -2.81 -32.63
CA VAL A 136 6.93 -3.73 -33.78
C VAL A 136 5.81 -3.30 -34.73
N LYS A 137 6.14 -3.04 -35.99
CA LYS A 137 5.15 -2.67 -37.01
C LYS A 137 4.05 -3.73 -37.05
N SER A 138 2.81 -3.31 -36.84
CA SER A 138 1.70 -4.25 -36.92
C SER A 138 1.47 -4.63 -38.38
N ARG A 139 1.42 -5.93 -38.68
CA ARG A 139 1.05 -6.45 -40.01
C ARG A 139 -0.34 -5.96 -40.46
N TRP A 140 -1.16 -5.50 -39.53
CA TRP A 140 -2.47 -4.91 -39.81
C TRP A 140 -2.34 -3.50 -40.40
N ARG A 141 -1.50 -2.62 -39.81
CA ARG A 141 -1.26 -1.27 -40.36
C ARG A 141 -0.58 -1.31 -41.73
N GLU A 142 0.24 -2.32 -42.00
CA GLU A 142 0.87 -2.50 -43.32
C GLU A 142 -0.11 -2.90 -44.43
N ARG A 143 -1.15 -3.67 -44.11
CA ARG A 143 -2.16 -4.10 -45.10
C ARG A 143 -3.18 -3.02 -45.46
N HIS A 144 -3.35 -2.01 -44.62
CA HIS A 144 -4.41 -1.01 -44.74
C HIS A 144 -3.90 0.43 -44.84
N ALA A 145 -2.59 0.64 -44.95
CA ALA A 145 -2.01 1.91 -45.34
C ALA A 145 -2.03 2.07 -46.87
N ARG A 146 -3.19 2.46 -47.40
CA ARG A 146 -3.36 3.10 -48.71
C ARG A 146 -4.32 4.26 -48.56
#